data_AF-A0A317I1K9-F1
#
_entry.id   AF-A0A317I1K9-F1
#
_cell.length_a   1.000
_cell.length_b   1.000
_cell.length_c   1.000
_cell.angle_alpha   90.00
_cell.angle_beta   90.00
_cell.angle_gamma   90.00
#
_symmetry.space_group_name_H-M   'P 1'
#
loop_
_entity.id
_entity.type
_entity.pdbx_description
1 polymer ?
#
loop_
_entity_poly.entity_id
_entity_poly.type
_entity_poly.pdbx_seq_one_letter_code
_entity_poly.pdbx_strand_id
1 'polypeptide(L)'
;YLWSNAAYAFGTRLTEAFALYQWCAAIRGVEGGGLVQGLPTHTFQTDEGDVALKCPTEISITDRREKEFSDLGFIPLVHCKNTDYAAFFGAQSCQKAKKYDQDSANANARLSTQLQYIMAVSRFAHFIKAMMRDKIGSFMSRGECENFLNRWILQYVVANDNVGQEIKASHPLKEARIEVAEVPGKPGVYKAVAFLRPHFQLDELTVSLRLVAELPPSARG
;
A
#
# COMPACT_ATOMS: atom_id res chain seq x y z
N TYR A 1 -27.84 -5.25 17.69
CA TYR A 1 -26.87 -4.45 16.91
C TYR A 1 -27.16 -4.64 15.44
N LEU A 2 -27.15 -3.56 14.66
CA LEU A 2 -27.25 -3.60 13.19
C LEU A 2 -25.83 -3.45 12.63
N TRP A 3 -25.21 -4.57 12.26
CA TRP A 3 -23.82 -4.59 11.77
C TRP A 3 -23.73 -4.11 10.33
N SER A 4 -22.63 -3.44 9.99
CA SER A 4 -22.30 -3.00 8.63
C SER A 4 -21.04 -3.72 8.15
N ASN A 5 -20.91 -3.89 6.83
CA ASN A 5 -19.76 -4.56 6.25
C ASN A 5 -18.51 -3.66 6.28
N ALA A 6 -17.42 -4.15 6.87
CA ALA A 6 -16.13 -3.45 6.95
C ALA A 6 -15.54 -3.06 5.59
N ALA A 7 -15.96 -3.71 4.48
CA ALA A 7 -15.58 -3.32 3.13
C ALA A 7 -15.97 -1.87 2.80
N TYR A 8 -17.10 -1.36 3.34
CA TYR A 8 -17.47 0.04 3.16
C TYR A 8 -16.50 0.98 3.88
N ALA A 9 -16.07 0.63 5.10
CA ALA A 9 -15.06 1.40 5.82
C ALA A 9 -13.71 1.38 5.09
N PHE A 10 -13.31 0.26 4.48
CA PHE A 10 -12.12 0.23 3.64
C PHE A 10 -12.28 1.07 2.35
N GLY A 11 -13.47 1.05 1.76
CA GLY A 11 -13.84 1.88 0.60
C GLY A 11 -13.72 3.38 0.86
N THR A 12 -14.06 3.85 2.07
CA THR A 12 -13.84 5.26 2.43
C THR A 12 -12.35 5.59 2.52
N ARG A 13 -11.50 4.69 3.05
CA ARG A 13 -10.04 4.91 3.08
C ARG A 13 -9.45 5.03 1.67
N LEU A 14 -9.89 4.18 0.74
CA LEU A 14 -9.50 4.27 -0.67
C LEU A 14 -9.90 5.62 -1.29
N THR A 15 -11.13 6.06 -1.03
CA THR A 15 -11.69 7.30 -1.59
C THR A 15 -10.98 8.53 -1.01
N GLU A 16 -10.70 8.53 0.28
CA GLU A 16 -9.99 9.62 0.97
C GLU A 16 -8.54 9.72 0.51
N ALA A 17 -7.82 8.60 0.42
CA ALA A 17 -6.46 8.57 -0.12
C ALA A 17 -6.42 9.12 -1.56
N PHE A 18 -7.38 8.73 -2.40
CA PHE A 18 -7.47 9.25 -3.76
C PHE A 18 -7.81 10.74 -3.79
N ALA A 19 -8.72 11.22 -2.93
CA ALA A 19 -9.08 12.63 -2.87
C ALA A 19 -7.88 13.51 -2.47
N LEU A 20 -7.12 13.09 -1.46
CA LEU A 20 -5.97 13.82 -0.94
C LEU A 20 -4.75 13.75 -1.84
N TYR A 21 -4.45 12.57 -2.39
CA TYR A 21 -3.16 12.31 -3.03
C TYR A 21 -3.26 11.95 -4.52
N GLN A 22 -4.47 11.73 -5.04
CA GLN A 22 -4.73 11.15 -6.37
C GLN A 22 -4.23 9.70 -6.53
N TRP A 23 -3.83 9.07 -5.41
CA TRP A 23 -3.32 7.71 -5.32
C TRP A 23 -3.87 7.00 -4.10
N CYS A 24 -4.12 5.71 -4.23
CA CYS A 24 -4.54 4.85 -3.11
C CYS A 24 -3.35 4.26 -2.35
N ALA A 25 -2.30 5.05 -2.11
CA ALA A 25 -1.09 4.59 -1.43
C ALA A 25 -1.23 4.62 0.11
N ALA A 26 -1.99 5.60 0.63
CA ALA A 26 -2.17 5.84 2.06
C ALA A 26 -3.51 5.27 2.56
N ILE A 27 -3.62 3.94 2.67
CA ILE A 27 -4.87 3.23 2.99
C ILE A 27 -4.75 2.25 4.16
N ARG A 28 -3.61 2.25 4.85
CA ARG A 28 -3.30 1.32 5.94
C ARG A 28 -2.43 1.98 7.00
N GLY A 29 -2.39 1.40 8.20
CA GLY A 29 -1.72 1.95 9.36
C GLY A 29 -2.51 3.10 10.00
N VAL A 30 -2.32 3.29 11.31
CA VAL A 30 -3.00 4.35 12.09
C VAL A 30 -2.65 5.73 11.53
N GLU A 31 -1.37 6.01 11.33
CA GLU A 31 -0.88 7.27 10.75
C GLU A 31 -0.79 7.21 9.21
N GLY A 32 -0.90 6.01 8.62
CA GLY A 32 -0.72 5.76 7.20
C GLY A 32 -2.00 5.89 6.35
N GLY A 33 -3.11 6.37 6.94
CA GLY A 33 -4.40 6.55 6.26
C GLY A 33 -5.39 5.39 6.39
N GLY A 34 -5.10 4.40 7.24
CA GLY A 34 -5.98 3.26 7.53
C GLY A 34 -6.94 3.45 8.71
N LEU A 35 -6.85 4.57 9.43
CA LEU A 35 -7.69 4.88 10.61
C LEU A 35 -9.14 5.13 10.19
N VAL A 36 -10.11 4.52 10.87
CA VAL A 36 -11.55 4.71 10.72
C VAL A 36 -12.06 5.30 12.03
N GLN A 37 -12.71 6.46 11.96
CA GLN A 37 -13.14 7.24 13.13
C GLN A 37 -14.66 7.35 13.21
N GLY A 38 -15.17 7.76 14.37
CA GLY A 38 -16.60 8.00 14.58
C GLY A 38 -17.44 6.71 14.53
N LEU A 39 -16.87 5.59 14.99
CA LEU A 39 -17.62 4.34 15.08
C LEU A 39 -18.69 4.44 16.19
N PRO A 40 -19.88 3.86 16.00
CA PRO A 40 -20.91 3.86 17.03
C PRO A 40 -20.41 3.21 18.33
N THR A 41 -20.44 3.98 19.42
CA THR A 41 -20.07 3.52 20.76
C THR A 41 -21.35 3.34 21.59
N HIS A 42 -21.58 2.11 22.06
CA HIS A 42 -22.71 1.81 22.96
C HIS A 42 -22.16 1.37 24.31
N THR A 43 -22.41 2.17 25.35
CA THR A 43 -22.07 1.84 26.73
C THR A 43 -23.29 1.28 27.46
N PHE A 44 -23.06 0.29 28.31
CA PHE A 44 -24.12 -0.33 29.12
C PHE A 44 -23.56 -0.68 30.51
N GLN A 45 -24.45 -0.78 31.49
CA GLN A 45 -24.08 -1.25 32.83
C GLN A 45 -24.00 -2.78 32.83
N THR A 46 -22.92 -3.30 33.42
CA THR A 46 -22.72 -4.72 33.67
C THR A 46 -23.45 -5.14 34.95
N ASP A 47 -23.65 -6.44 35.13
CA ASP A 47 -24.28 -7.00 36.34
C ASP A 47 -23.47 -6.71 37.62
N GLU A 48 -22.17 -6.42 37.47
CA GLU A 48 -21.26 -6.02 38.56
C GLU A 48 -21.29 -4.51 38.86
N GLY A 49 -22.08 -3.73 38.11
CA GLY A 49 -22.25 -2.28 38.28
C GLY A 49 -21.27 -1.42 37.47
N ASP A 50 -20.28 -2.03 36.82
CA ASP A 50 -19.33 -1.32 35.96
C ASP A 50 -19.95 -0.89 34.63
N VAL A 51 -19.50 0.25 34.08
CA VAL A 51 -19.87 0.69 32.73
C VAL A 51 -18.94 0.05 31.71
N ALA A 52 -19.50 -0.81 30.85
CA ALA A 52 -18.78 -1.44 29.76
C ALA A 52 -19.10 -0.79 28.41
N LEU A 53 -18.09 -0.69 27.54
CA LEU A 53 -18.24 -0.30 26.14
C LEU A 53 -18.38 -1.55 25.28
N LYS A 54 -19.44 -1.63 24.47
CA LYS A 54 -19.52 -2.63 23.41
C LYS A 54 -18.50 -2.29 22.32
N CYS A 55 -17.66 -3.26 21.96
CA CYS A 55 -16.73 -3.15 20.85
C CYS A 55 -17.48 -2.78 19.55
N PRO A 56 -17.09 -1.70 18.85
CA PRO A 56 -17.70 -1.31 17.57
C PRO A 56 -17.40 -2.27 16.41
N THR A 57 -16.39 -3.13 16.54
CA THR A 57 -16.19 -4.33 15.70
C THR A 57 -16.73 -5.56 16.44
N GLU A 58 -17.07 -6.63 15.72
CA GLU A 58 -17.69 -7.82 16.33
C GLU A 58 -16.82 -8.44 17.43
N ILE A 59 -15.50 -8.31 17.29
CA ILE A 59 -14.51 -8.77 18.25
C ILE A 59 -13.32 -7.81 18.29
N SER A 60 -12.65 -7.74 19.44
CA SER A 60 -11.33 -7.10 19.55
C SER A 60 -10.24 -8.04 19.05
N ILE A 61 -9.46 -7.59 18.07
CA ILE A 61 -8.40 -8.36 17.44
C ILE A 61 -7.06 -7.92 18.06
N THR A 62 -6.33 -8.86 18.64
CA THR A 62 -4.95 -8.62 19.12
C THR A 62 -3.97 -8.56 17.95
N ASP A 63 -2.84 -7.86 18.10
CA ASP A 63 -1.79 -7.74 17.08
C ASP A 63 -1.34 -9.08 16.48
N ARG A 64 -1.18 -10.13 17.31
CA ARG A 64 -0.84 -11.48 16.81
C ARG A 64 -1.89 -12.03 15.84
N ARG A 65 -3.18 -11.84 16.16
CA ARG A 65 -4.30 -12.31 15.33
C ARG A 65 -4.46 -11.45 14.09
N GLU A 66 -4.24 -10.15 14.18
CA GLU A 66 -4.16 -9.26 13.02
C GLU A 66 -3.12 -9.79 12.03
N LYS A 67 -1.92 -10.11 12.51
CA LYS A 67 -0.83 -10.63 11.67
C LYS A 67 -1.19 -11.98 11.04
N GLU A 68 -1.79 -12.89 11.80
CA GLU A 68 -2.27 -14.17 11.28
C GLU A 68 -3.32 -14.01 10.18
N PHE A 69 -4.26 -13.09 10.34
CA PHE A 69 -5.26 -12.78 9.32
C PHE A 69 -4.63 -12.15 8.08
N SER A 70 -3.73 -11.19 8.26
CA SER A 70 -2.98 -10.56 7.17
C SER A 70 -2.16 -11.60 6.37
N ASP A 71 -1.49 -12.53 7.04
CA ASP A 71 -0.74 -13.63 6.39
C ASP A 71 -1.63 -14.60 5.59
N LEU A 72 -2.91 -14.68 5.94
CA LEU A 72 -3.93 -15.46 5.24
C LEU A 72 -4.67 -14.66 4.16
N GLY A 73 -4.31 -13.40 3.93
CA GLY A 73 -4.89 -12.55 2.89
C GLY A 73 -6.20 -11.87 3.29
N PHE A 74 -6.47 -11.74 4.60
CA PHE A 74 -7.57 -10.93 5.11
C PHE A 74 -7.13 -9.50 5.43
N ILE A 75 -8.11 -8.59 5.47
CA ILE A 75 -7.92 -7.19 5.85
C ILE A 75 -8.75 -6.94 7.13
N PRO A 76 -8.18 -7.18 8.32
CA PRO A 76 -8.89 -7.00 9.57
C PRO A 76 -9.08 -5.51 9.91
N LEU A 77 -10.29 -5.14 10.30
CA LEU A 77 -10.56 -3.85 10.95
C LEU A 77 -10.35 -4.02 12.46
N VAL A 78 -9.27 -3.43 12.99
CA VAL A 78 -8.87 -3.62 14.38
C VAL A 78 -9.35 -2.46 15.23
N HIS A 79 -10.29 -2.70 16.14
CA HIS A 79 -10.77 -1.70 17.09
C HIS A 79 -9.70 -1.30 18.10
N CYS A 80 -9.52 0.00 18.29
CA CYS A 80 -8.63 0.53 19.29
C CYS A 80 -9.35 0.62 20.64
N LYS A 81 -8.86 -0.16 21.61
CA LYS A 81 -9.51 -0.35 22.91
C LYS A 81 -9.82 0.98 23.60
N ASN A 82 -11.02 1.09 24.15
CA ASN A 82 -11.55 2.26 24.87
C ASN A 82 -11.69 3.54 24.03
N THR A 83 -11.76 3.41 22.71
CA THR A 83 -11.95 4.55 21.80
C THR A 83 -13.06 4.28 20.80
N ASP A 84 -13.43 5.28 20.01
CA ASP A 84 -14.41 5.19 18.93
C ASP A 84 -13.75 4.96 17.56
N TYR A 85 -12.45 4.65 17.52
CA TYR A 85 -11.71 4.42 16.27
C TYR A 85 -11.23 2.98 16.13
N ALA A 86 -11.06 2.57 14.87
CA ALA A 86 -10.44 1.31 14.47
C ALA A 86 -9.46 1.58 13.33
N ALA A 87 -8.56 0.65 13.02
CA ALA A 87 -7.61 0.83 11.94
C ALA A 87 -7.43 -0.46 11.11
N PHE A 88 -7.18 -0.27 9.82
CA PHE A 88 -6.62 -1.29 8.94
C PHE A 88 -5.10 -1.21 9.02
N PHE A 89 -4.44 -2.15 9.67
CA PHE A 89 -2.96 -2.15 9.78
C PHE A 89 -2.28 -2.67 8.52
N GLY A 90 -2.90 -3.63 7.85
CA GLY A 90 -2.52 -4.19 6.56
C GLY A 90 -3.58 -4.00 5.49
N ALA A 91 -3.18 -4.17 4.23
CA ALA A 91 -4.09 -4.22 3.08
C ALA A 91 -3.67 -5.37 2.15
N GLN A 92 -3.65 -6.59 2.69
CA GLN A 92 -3.28 -7.78 1.92
C GLN A 92 -4.42 -8.21 0.98
N SER A 93 -4.07 -8.62 -0.23
CA SER A 93 -4.99 -9.31 -1.12
C SER A 93 -5.10 -10.79 -0.75
N CYS A 94 -6.08 -11.48 -1.33
CA CYS A 94 -6.23 -12.94 -1.18
C CYS A 94 -5.09 -13.75 -1.87
N GLN A 95 -4.17 -13.11 -2.59
CA GLN A 95 -3.07 -13.80 -3.26
C GLN A 95 -2.04 -14.27 -2.23
N LYS A 96 -1.73 -15.56 -2.23
CA LYS A 96 -0.60 -16.11 -1.48
C LYS A 96 0.72 -15.87 -2.24
N ALA A 97 1.67 -15.20 -1.61
CA ALA A 97 3.00 -14.99 -2.17
C ALA A 97 3.71 -16.33 -2.40
N LYS A 98 4.19 -16.56 -3.62
CA LYS A 98 5.02 -17.73 -3.95
C LYS A 98 6.41 -17.58 -3.32
N LYS A 99 7.00 -18.69 -2.90
CA LYS A 99 8.40 -18.74 -2.45
C LYS A 99 9.30 -19.12 -3.62
N TYR A 100 10.44 -18.46 -3.67
CA TYR A 100 11.50 -18.63 -4.66
C TYR A 100 12.84 -18.79 -3.94
N ASP A 101 13.85 -19.23 -4.67
CA ASP A 101 15.21 -19.41 -4.13
C ASP A 101 15.94 -18.07 -3.92
N GLN A 102 15.56 -17.04 -4.68
CA GLN A 102 16.19 -15.71 -4.59
C GLN A 102 15.36 -14.74 -3.74
N ASP A 103 16.03 -14.01 -2.85
CA ASP A 103 15.41 -13.01 -1.97
C ASP A 103 14.72 -11.88 -2.75
N SER A 104 15.30 -11.46 -3.88
CA SER A 104 14.71 -10.46 -4.77
C SER A 104 13.37 -10.93 -5.36
N ALA A 105 13.28 -12.19 -5.77
CA ALA A 105 12.06 -12.79 -6.28
C ALA A 105 11.00 -12.92 -5.16
N ASN A 106 11.42 -13.30 -3.95
CA ASN A 106 10.54 -13.32 -2.77
C ASN A 106 10.00 -11.93 -2.42
N ALA A 107 10.83 -10.88 -2.48
CA ALA A 107 10.41 -9.51 -2.23
C ALA A 107 9.37 -9.06 -3.27
N ASN A 108 9.60 -9.32 -4.56
CA ASN A 108 8.65 -9.01 -5.62
C ASN A 108 7.32 -9.75 -5.47
N ALA A 109 7.38 -11.02 -5.07
CA ALA A 109 6.20 -11.83 -4.80
C ALA A 109 5.36 -11.25 -3.66
N ARG A 110 6.01 -10.79 -2.59
CA ARG A 110 5.34 -10.13 -1.45
C ARG A 110 4.75 -8.77 -1.82
N LEU A 111 5.47 -7.93 -2.55
CA LEU A 111 4.93 -6.64 -3.01
C LEU A 111 3.66 -6.82 -3.84
N SER A 112 3.62 -7.89 -4.64
CA SER A 112 2.48 -8.22 -5.50
C SER A 112 1.25 -8.72 -4.74
N THR A 113 1.32 -9.01 -3.44
CA THR A 113 0.15 -9.38 -2.63
C THR A 113 -0.49 -8.20 -1.94
N GLN A 114 0.13 -7.01 -1.96
CA GLN A 114 -0.31 -5.86 -1.17
C GLN A 114 -1.12 -4.89 -2.03
N LEU A 115 -2.35 -4.59 -1.61
CA LEU A 115 -3.30 -3.82 -2.41
C LEU A 115 -2.85 -2.38 -2.66
N GLN A 116 -2.16 -1.72 -1.72
CA GLN A 116 -1.69 -0.35 -1.93
C GLN A 116 -0.73 -0.25 -3.12
N TYR A 117 0.08 -1.30 -3.38
CA TYR A 117 0.97 -1.35 -4.53
C TYR A 117 0.25 -1.78 -5.80
N ILE A 118 -0.67 -2.75 -5.71
CA ILE A 118 -1.50 -3.16 -6.86
C ILE A 118 -2.32 -1.97 -7.38
N MET A 119 -2.91 -1.18 -6.49
CA MET A 119 -3.68 0.01 -6.84
C MET A 119 -2.82 1.08 -7.51
N ALA A 120 -1.60 1.32 -7.01
CA ALA A 120 -0.66 2.23 -7.63
C ALA A 120 -0.30 1.77 -9.07
N VAL A 121 0.09 0.51 -9.25
CA VAL A 121 0.42 -0.05 -10.58
C VAL A 121 -0.79 0.01 -11.52
N SER A 122 -1.98 -0.31 -11.03
CA SER A 122 -3.22 -0.24 -11.83
C SER A 122 -3.50 1.18 -12.33
N ARG A 123 -3.25 2.20 -11.50
CA ARG A 123 -3.41 3.60 -11.89
C ARG A 123 -2.38 4.03 -12.94
N PHE A 124 -1.12 3.60 -12.84
CA PHE A 124 -0.13 3.82 -13.92
C PHE A 124 -0.55 3.14 -15.22
N ALA A 125 -1.08 1.92 -15.16
CA ALA A 125 -1.60 1.22 -16.33
C ALA A 125 -2.76 1.99 -16.99
N HIS A 126 -3.68 2.57 -16.20
CA HIS A 126 -4.75 3.44 -16.71
C HIS A 126 -4.19 4.67 -17.45
N PHE A 127 -3.21 5.36 -16.85
CA PHE A 127 -2.58 6.52 -17.49
C PHE A 127 -1.89 6.18 -18.79
N ILE A 128 -1.03 5.15 -18.80
CA ILE A 128 -0.30 4.71 -19.99
C ILE A 128 -1.30 4.32 -21.09
N LYS A 129 -2.35 3.56 -20.74
CA LYS A 129 -3.36 3.14 -21.72
C LYS A 129 -4.09 4.31 -22.35
N ALA A 130 -4.52 5.29 -21.55
CA ALA A 130 -5.23 6.47 -22.06
C ALA A 130 -4.30 7.33 -22.93
N MET A 131 -3.12 7.67 -22.40
CA MET A 131 -2.14 8.55 -23.06
C MET A 131 -1.62 7.96 -24.38
N MET A 132 -1.27 6.67 -24.39
CA MET A 132 -0.73 6.03 -25.59
C MET A 132 -1.80 5.74 -26.64
N ARG A 133 -3.06 5.58 -26.23
CA ARG A 133 -4.18 5.47 -27.18
C ARG A 133 -4.28 6.74 -28.03
N ASP A 134 -4.13 7.91 -27.41
CA ASP A 134 -4.23 9.20 -28.12
C ASP A 134 -3.01 9.47 -29.02
N LYS A 135 -1.91 8.71 -28.85
CA LYS A 135 -0.71 8.76 -29.69
C LYS A 135 -0.75 7.80 -30.89
N ILE A 136 -1.73 6.90 -30.96
CA ILE A 136 -1.87 5.97 -32.09
C ILE A 136 -2.09 6.76 -33.38
N GLY A 137 -1.28 6.47 -34.41
CA GLY A 137 -1.31 7.16 -35.70
C GLY A 137 -0.36 8.35 -35.81
N SER A 138 0.32 8.74 -34.73
CA SER A 138 1.40 9.74 -34.80
C SER A 138 2.71 9.14 -35.32
N PHE A 139 3.55 9.98 -35.95
CA PHE A 139 4.91 9.61 -36.31
C PHE A 139 5.78 9.59 -35.05
N MET A 140 5.90 8.42 -34.43
CA MET A 140 6.69 8.22 -33.22
C MET A 140 7.55 6.97 -33.37
N SER A 141 8.86 7.15 -33.41
CA SER A 141 9.84 6.06 -33.36
C SER A 141 9.82 5.38 -31.98
N ARG A 142 10.36 4.17 -31.90
CA ARG A 142 10.58 3.46 -30.63
C ARG A 142 11.31 4.34 -29.59
N GLY A 143 12.37 5.02 -30.00
CA GLY A 143 13.18 5.86 -29.10
C GLY A 143 12.41 7.08 -28.59
N GLU A 144 11.61 7.70 -29.44
CA GLU A 144 10.74 8.81 -29.02
C GLU A 144 9.64 8.34 -28.05
N CYS A 145 9.07 7.17 -28.28
CA CYS A 145 8.09 6.55 -27.39
C CYS A 145 8.69 6.27 -26.00
N GLU A 146 9.88 5.67 -25.96
CA GLU A 146 10.59 5.40 -24.71
C GLU A 146 10.92 6.68 -23.94
N ASN A 147 11.47 7.69 -24.62
CA ASN A 147 11.79 8.98 -24.01
C ASN A 147 10.56 9.71 -23.50
N PHE A 148 9.45 9.65 -24.24
CA PHE A 148 8.18 10.26 -23.84
C PHE A 148 7.62 9.61 -22.57
N LEU A 149 7.56 8.28 -22.54
CA LEU A 149 7.06 7.52 -21.40
C LEU A 149 7.94 7.70 -20.15
N ASN A 150 9.27 7.67 -20.30
CA ASN A 150 10.18 7.90 -19.18
C ASN A 150 10.08 9.34 -18.64
N ARG A 151 9.99 10.35 -19.52
CA ARG A 151 9.81 11.74 -19.08
C ARG A 151 8.51 11.94 -18.31
N TRP A 152 7.44 11.28 -18.74
CA TRP A 152 6.16 11.34 -18.05
C TRP A 152 6.24 10.65 -16.67
N ILE A 153 6.76 9.42 -16.60
CA ILE A 153 6.72 8.68 -15.33
C ILE A 153 7.60 9.28 -14.24
N LEU A 154 8.70 9.95 -14.63
CA LEU A 154 9.58 10.66 -13.70
C LEU A 154 8.88 11.78 -12.92
N GLN A 155 7.72 12.27 -13.40
CA GLN A 155 6.90 13.26 -12.66
C GLN A 155 6.32 12.69 -11.36
N TYR A 156 6.30 11.36 -11.20
CA TYR A 156 5.77 10.67 -10.01
C TYR A 156 6.85 10.00 -9.18
N VAL A 157 8.13 10.29 -9.48
CA VAL A 157 9.30 9.70 -8.82
C VAL A 157 9.90 10.67 -7.81
N VAL A 158 10.09 10.21 -6.58
CA VAL A 158 10.84 10.95 -5.55
C VAL A 158 11.99 10.08 -5.05
N ALA A 159 13.22 10.42 -5.47
CA ALA A 159 14.41 9.65 -5.13
C ALA A 159 14.89 9.89 -3.68
N ASN A 160 14.58 11.05 -3.09
CA ASN A 160 15.01 11.39 -1.74
C ASN A 160 14.15 10.69 -0.68
N ASP A 161 14.78 9.99 0.25
CA ASP A 161 14.09 9.29 1.34
C ASP A 161 13.62 10.23 2.47
N ASN A 162 14.20 11.44 2.58
CA ASN A 162 13.93 12.42 3.64
C ASN A 162 12.71 13.31 3.34
N VAL A 163 11.77 12.82 2.54
CA VAL A 163 10.50 13.52 2.28
C VAL A 163 9.39 12.98 3.18
N GLY A 164 8.45 13.85 3.54
CA GLY A 164 7.31 13.51 4.39
C GLY A 164 6.34 12.53 3.71
N GLN A 165 5.46 11.94 4.52
CA GLN A 165 4.47 10.94 4.07
C GLN A 165 3.56 11.48 2.96
N GLU A 166 3.14 12.74 3.05
CA GLU A 166 2.27 13.40 2.07
C GLU A 166 2.87 13.40 0.66
N ILE A 167 4.17 13.71 0.57
CA ILE A 167 4.91 13.71 -0.70
C ILE A 167 5.04 12.28 -1.23
N LYS A 168 5.39 11.31 -0.37
CA LYS A 168 5.47 9.89 -0.75
C LYS A 168 4.13 9.31 -1.19
N ALA A 169 3.03 9.81 -0.64
CA ALA A 169 1.68 9.37 -1.00
C ALA A 169 1.23 9.96 -2.35
N SER A 170 1.56 11.23 -2.62
CA SER A 170 1.27 11.90 -3.90
C SER A 170 2.22 11.49 -5.04
N HIS A 171 3.43 11.02 -4.71
CA HIS A 171 4.44 10.53 -5.64
C HIS A 171 4.86 9.11 -5.23
N PRO A 172 4.10 8.08 -5.63
CA PRO A 172 4.21 6.75 -5.04
C PRO A 172 5.49 5.98 -5.41
N LEU A 173 6.29 6.47 -6.36
CA LEU A 173 7.46 5.78 -6.87
C LEU A 173 8.77 6.35 -6.31
N LYS A 174 9.66 5.47 -5.88
CA LYS A 174 11.04 5.80 -5.55
C LYS A 174 11.93 5.78 -6.79
N GLU A 175 11.65 4.88 -7.72
CA GLU A 175 12.41 4.69 -8.96
C GLU A 175 11.49 4.10 -10.03
N ALA A 176 11.71 4.49 -11.29
CA ALA A 176 10.94 3.97 -12.41
C ALA A 176 11.78 3.94 -13.70
N ARG A 177 11.55 2.92 -14.53
CA ARG A 177 12.12 2.84 -15.88
C ARG A 177 11.11 2.17 -16.82
N ILE A 178 10.95 2.70 -18.03
CA ILE A 178 10.14 2.07 -19.08
C ILE A 178 11.05 1.74 -20.25
N GLU A 179 11.03 0.50 -20.70
CA GLU A 179 11.78 0.01 -21.87
C GLU A 179 10.81 -0.28 -23.01
N VAL A 180 11.15 0.15 -24.22
CA VAL A 180 10.32 -0.02 -25.42
C VAL A 180 11.10 -0.77 -26.49
N ALA A 181 10.56 -1.92 -26.91
CA ALA A 181 11.11 -2.73 -27.98
C ALA A 181 10.17 -2.76 -29.18
N GLU A 182 10.74 -2.85 -30.40
CA GLU A 182 9.94 -3.11 -31.60
C GLU A 182 9.48 -4.56 -31.64
N VAL A 183 8.28 -4.79 -32.18
CA VAL A 183 7.78 -6.14 -32.41
C VAL A 183 8.24 -6.62 -33.78
N PRO A 184 9.07 -7.69 -33.86
CA PRO A 184 9.55 -8.21 -35.14
C PRO A 184 8.41 -8.52 -36.11
N GLY A 185 8.56 -8.10 -37.36
CA GLY A 185 7.56 -8.31 -38.41
C GLY A 185 6.33 -7.41 -38.34
N LYS A 186 6.28 -6.43 -37.41
CA LYS A 186 5.16 -5.48 -37.29
C LYS A 186 5.67 -4.03 -37.15
N PRO A 187 5.96 -3.34 -38.27
CA PRO A 187 6.38 -1.94 -38.25
C PRO A 187 5.37 -1.05 -37.53
N GLY A 188 5.85 -0.13 -36.68
CA GLY A 188 5.01 0.77 -35.88
C GLY A 188 4.34 0.13 -34.67
N VAL A 189 4.61 -1.15 -34.37
CA VAL A 189 4.12 -1.83 -33.17
C VAL A 189 5.26 -2.00 -32.17
N TYR A 190 5.04 -1.49 -30.97
CA TYR A 190 6.01 -1.55 -29.88
C TYR A 190 5.48 -2.34 -28.68
N LYS A 191 6.38 -2.99 -27.95
CA LYS A 191 6.15 -3.60 -26.65
C LYS A 191 6.87 -2.78 -25.59
N ALA A 192 6.12 -2.30 -24.60
CA ALA A 192 6.69 -1.58 -23.45
C ALA A 192 6.72 -2.47 -22.21
N VAL A 193 7.79 -2.39 -21.42
CA VAL A 193 7.93 -3.01 -20.11
C VAL A 193 8.24 -1.91 -19.10
N ALA A 194 7.36 -1.71 -18.12
CA ALA A 194 7.54 -0.73 -17.07
C ALA A 194 8.03 -1.39 -15.77
N PHE A 195 9.17 -0.94 -15.27
CA PHE A 195 9.74 -1.30 -13.98
C PHE A 195 9.42 -0.19 -12.98
N LEU A 196 8.62 -0.51 -11.96
CA LEU A 196 8.10 0.44 -10.99
C LEU A 196 8.55 0.03 -9.59
N ARG A 197 9.34 0.87 -8.91
CA ARG A 197 9.75 0.64 -7.53
C ARG A 197 9.01 1.62 -6.61
N PRO A 198 8.05 1.17 -5.81
CA PRO A 198 7.30 2.06 -4.92
C PRO A 198 8.12 2.45 -3.67
N HIS A 199 7.63 3.44 -2.93
CA HIS A 199 8.07 3.64 -1.55
C HIS A 199 7.59 2.50 -0.65
N PHE A 200 8.50 1.94 0.15
CA PHE A 200 8.14 0.88 1.10
C PHE A 200 7.50 1.47 2.36
N GLN A 201 6.43 0.81 2.81
CA GLN A 201 5.80 1.07 4.10
C GLN A 201 6.35 0.09 5.12
N LEU A 202 6.41 0.50 6.38
CA LEU A 202 6.89 -0.34 7.47
C LEU A 202 5.89 -1.48 7.71
N ASP A 203 6.34 -2.73 7.57
CA ASP A 203 5.52 -3.93 7.81
C ASP A 203 5.80 -4.57 9.17
N GLU A 204 7.08 -4.76 9.53
CA GLU A 204 7.48 -5.45 10.75
C GLU A 204 8.77 -4.84 11.31
N LEU A 205 8.88 -4.81 12.64
CA LEU A 205 10.08 -4.39 13.36
C LEU A 205 10.34 -5.36 14.52
N THR A 206 11.45 -6.09 14.48
CA THR A 206 11.91 -6.90 15.62
C THR A 206 12.94 -6.10 16.42
N VAL A 207 12.65 -5.85 17.70
CA VAL A 207 13.54 -5.10 18.61
C VAL A 207 14.18 -6.05 19.63
N SER A 208 15.51 -6.04 19.71
CA SER A 208 16.28 -6.71 20.77
C SER A 208 16.84 -5.66 21.71
N LEU A 209 16.30 -5.57 22.93
CA LEU A 209 16.82 -4.70 23.98
C LEU A 209 17.93 -5.41 24.76
N ARG A 210 19.08 -4.76 24.93
CA ARG A 210 20.21 -5.28 25.70
C ARG A 210 20.63 -4.24 26.74
N LEU A 211 20.57 -4.62 28.01
CA LEU A 211 21.13 -3.81 29.09
C LEU A 211 22.63 -4.09 29.16
N VAL A 212 23.44 -3.04 28.99
CA VAL A 212 24.90 -3.12 28.97
C VAL A 212 25.47 -2.06 29.91
N ALA A 213 26.55 -2.40 30.62
CA ALA A 213 27.24 -1.47 31.51
C ALA A 213 28.05 -0.42 30.73
N GLU A 214 28.52 -0.77 29.54
CA GLU A 214 29.20 0.11 28.60
C GLU A 214 28.65 -0.17 27.20
N LEU A 215 28.37 0.88 26.43
CA LEU A 215 27.81 0.73 25.09
C LEU A 215 28.82 0.01 24.20
N PRO A 216 28.48 -1.17 23.63
CA PRO A 216 29.37 -1.85 22.71
C PRO A 216 29.59 -0.98 21.47
N PRO A 217 30.71 -1.14 20.75
CA PRO A 217 30.92 -0.47 19.48
C PRO A 217 29.75 -0.75 18.53
N SER A 218 29.42 0.24 17.70
CA SER A 218 28.30 0.16 16.75
C SER A 218 28.32 -1.17 16.00
N ALA A 219 27.22 -1.92 16.07
CA ALA A 219 27.04 -3.15 15.29
C ALA A 219 26.96 -2.90 13.78
N ARG A 220 26.92 -1.63 13.35
CA ARG A 220 27.07 -1.20 11.96
C ARG A 220 28.40 -0.44 11.84
N GLY A 221 29.41 -1.10 11.29
CA GLY A 221 30.49 -0.45 10.57
C GLY A 221 30.02 -0.01 9.20
#